data_AF-A0AAW1DEJ5-F1
#
_entry.id   AF-A0AAW1DEJ5-F1
#
_cell.length_a   1.000
_cell.length_b   1.000
_cell.length_c   1.000
_cell.angle_alpha   90.00
_cell.angle_beta   90.00
_cell.angle_gamma   90.00
#
_symmetry.space_group_name_H-M   'P 1'
#
loop_
_entity.id
_entity.type
_entity.pdbx_description
1 polymer ?
#
loop_
_entity_poly.entity_id
_entity_poly.type
_entity_poly.pdbx_seq_one_letter_code
_entity_poly.pdbx_strand_id
1 'polypeptide(L)'
;MLEITDLIIKFPVFNLTTYNNFYLFIFLFIEIVESVKNCSGTKCLRPSTSDLCCDEEVSALMKRCWAEDPADRPDFNSLKATIRKLNK
;
A
#
# COMPACT_ATOMS: atom_id res chain seq x y z
N MET A 1 1.23 15.53 -16.87
CA MET A 1 0.32 14.55 -16.25
C MET A 1 1.12 13.26 -16.21
N LEU A 2 1.93 13.09 -15.15
CA LEU A 2 2.96 12.06 -15.10
C LEU A 2 2.30 10.75 -14.67
N GLU A 3 2.36 9.76 -15.55
CA GLU A 3 1.78 8.45 -15.30
C GLU A 3 2.67 7.61 -14.37
N ILE A 4 2.01 6.86 -13.49
CA ILE A 4 2.59 5.90 -12.56
C ILE A 4 3.22 4.68 -13.30
N THR A 5 3.08 4.62 -14.62
CA THR A 5 3.66 3.60 -15.50
C THR A 5 5.16 3.76 -15.74
N ASP A 6 5.76 4.92 -15.43
CA ASP A 6 7.18 5.18 -15.70
C ASP A 6 8.17 4.63 -14.65
N LEU A 7 7.69 4.22 -13.46
CA LEU A 7 8.60 3.74 -12.39
C LEU A 7 8.90 2.24 -12.49
N ILE A 8 8.06 1.46 -13.18
CA ILE A 8 8.19 -0.01 -13.25
C ILE A 8 8.98 -0.45 -14.50
N ILE A 9 9.01 0.36 -15.58
CA ILE A 9 9.61 -0.03 -16.87
C ILE A 9 11.11 0.29 -16.98
N LYS A 10 11.71 0.99 -16.00
CA LYS A 10 13.15 1.33 -15.99
C LYS A 10 14.07 0.29 -15.34
N PHE A 11 13.70 -1.00 -15.37
CA PHE A 11 14.58 -2.10 -14.96
C PHE A 11 15.23 -2.80 -16.17
N PRO A 12 16.27 -2.24 -16.82
CA PRO A 12 17.17 -3.03 -17.63
C PRO A 12 18.41 -3.46 -16.82
N VAL A 13 18.52 -4.78 -16.69
CA VAL A 13 19.75 -5.58 -16.82
C VAL A 13 20.91 -5.29 -15.85
N PHE A 14 21.00 -6.21 -14.90
CA PHE A 14 22.04 -6.47 -13.91
C PHE A 14 23.47 -6.57 -14.49
N ASN A 15 24.41 -5.72 -14.05
CA ASN A 15 25.83 -6.08 -13.87
C ASN A 15 26.63 -5.04 -13.04
N LEU A 16 27.44 -5.53 -12.09
CA LEU A 16 28.48 -4.83 -11.28
C LEU A 16 28.10 -3.69 -10.30
N THR A 17 26.82 -3.38 -10.07
CA THR A 17 26.35 -2.26 -9.19
C THR A 17 25.64 -2.70 -7.90
N THR A 18 25.81 -3.95 -7.46
CA THR A 18 25.00 -4.59 -6.41
C THR A 18 25.00 -3.89 -5.05
N TYR A 19 26.10 -3.27 -4.63
CA TYR A 19 26.17 -2.56 -3.35
C TYR A 19 25.39 -1.24 -3.38
N ASN A 20 25.53 -0.45 -4.45
CA ASN A 20 24.72 0.75 -4.69
C ASN A 20 23.23 0.41 -4.88
N ASN A 21 22.91 -0.73 -5.52
CA ASN A 21 21.52 -1.20 -5.63
C ASN A 21 20.95 -1.70 -4.30
N PHE A 22 21.75 -2.34 -3.45
CA PHE A 22 21.30 -2.77 -2.13
C PHE A 22 21.01 -1.56 -1.23
N TYR A 23 21.89 -0.55 -1.22
CA TYR A 23 21.60 0.70 -0.50
C TYR A 23 20.44 1.47 -1.09
N LEU A 24 20.31 1.52 -2.41
CA LEU A 24 19.15 2.15 -3.05
C LEU A 24 17.85 1.43 -2.71
N PHE A 25 17.87 0.09 -2.67
CA PHE A 25 16.73 -0.72 -2.25
C PHE A 25 16.38 -0.49 -0.77
N ILE A 26 17.38 -0.47 0.12
CA ILE A 26 17.17 -0.15 1.52
C ILE A 26 16.61 1.26 1.68
N PHE A 27 17.19 2.24 0.99
CA PHE A 27 16.75 3.64 1.04
C PHE A 27 15.31 3.78 0.54
N LEU A 28 14.96 3.15 -0.59
CA LEU A 28 13.60 3.13 -1.12
C LEU A 28 12.63 2.42 -0.17
N PHE A 29 13.04 1.29 0.42
CA PHE A 29 12.22 0.58 1.40
C PHE A 29 11.95 1.43 2.63
N ILE A 30 12.97 2.12 3.16
CA ILE A 30 12.82 3.07 4.28
C ILE A 30 11.87 4.20 3.89
N GLU A 31 12.04 4.83 2.72
CA GLU A 31 11.16 5.90 2.25
C GLU A 31 9.70 5.45 2.16
N ILE A 32 9.45 4.25 1.63
CA ILE A 32 8.09 3.68 1.54
C ILE A 32 7.52 3.43 2.93
N VAL A 33 8.28 2.81 3.84
CA VAL A 33 7.82 2.52 5.21
C VAL A 33 7.53 3.82 5.97
N GLU A 34 8.40 4.83 5.85
CA GLU A 34 8.17 6.14 6.45
C GLU A 34 6.95 6.85 5.86
N SER A 35 6.76 6.79 4.54
CA SER A 35 5.59 7.38 3.88
C SER A 35 4.26 6.68 4.26
N VAL A 36 4.31 5.39 4.60
CA VAL A 36 3.15 4.65 5.13
C VAL A 36 2.87 5.02 6.58
N LYS A 37 3.90 5.15 7.42
CA LYS A 37 3.76 5.44 8.86
C LYS A 37 3.44 6.91 9.15
N ASN A 38 4.12 7.81 8.45
CA ASN A 38 4.05 9.26 8.66
C ASN A 38 3.24 9.88 7.53
N CYS A 39 1.92 9.65 7.56
CA CYS A 39 0.99 10.23 6.61
C CYS A 39 0.92 11.76 6.83
N SER A 40 1.49 12.54 5.90
CA SER A 40 1.44 14.01 5.89
C SER A 40 0.96 14.52 4.53
N GLY A 41 -0.32 14.84 4.41
CA GLY A 41 -0.91 15.46 3.21
C GLY A 41 -0.94 14.54 1.96
N THR A 42 -0.65 15.12 0.78
CA THR A 42 -0.83 14.50 -0.56
C THR A 42 0.06 13.28 -0.84
N LYS A 43 0.94 12.89 0.09
CA LYS A 43 1.91 11.77 -0.08
C LYS A 43 1.54 10.51 0.73
N CYS A 44 0.37 10.46 1.34
CA CYS A 44 -0.06 9.29 2.09
C CYS A 44 -0.33 8.09 1.17
N LEU A 45 0.51 7.06 1.29
CA LEU A 45 0.34 5.81 0.55
C LEU A 45 -0.87 5.01 1.03
N ARG A 46 -1.28 5.20 2.30
CA ARG A 46 -2.56 4.75 2.84
C ARG A 46 -3.50 5.95 2.94
N PRO A 47 -4.58 6.02 2.14
CA PRO A 47 -5.62 7.04 2.31
C PRO A 47 -6.20 7.04 3.72
N SER A 48 -6.64 8.20 4.20
CA SER A 48 -7.46 8.22 5.41
C SER A 48 -8.82 7.59 5.15
N THR A 49 -9.29 6.76 6.07
CA THR A 49 -10.65 6.18 6.04
C THR A 49 -11.67 7.03 6.81
N SER A 50 -11.23 8.09 7.50
CA SER A 50 -12.10 8.99 8.29
C SER A 50 -13.01 9.86 7.44
N ASP A 51 -12.54 10.23 6.24
CA ASP A 51 -13.20 11.22 5.38
C ASP A 51 -13.94 10.56 4.22
N LEU A 52 -14.05 9.23 4.24
CA LEU A 52 -14.75 8.47 3.22
C LEU A 52 -16.26 8.57 3.43
N CYS A 53 -16.95 9.16 2.45
CA CYS A 53 -18.41 9.08 2.34
C CYS A 53 -18.81 7.70 1.79
N CYS A 54 -18.62 6.65 2.58
CA CYS A 54 -18.93 5.27 2.22
C CYS A 54 -19.63 4.55 3.39
N ASP A 55 -20.24 3.39 3.10
CA ASP A 55 -20.86 2.55 4.12
C ASP A 55 -19.85 2.19 5.22
N GLU A 56 -20.30 2.19 6.48
CA GLU A 56 -19.47 1.85 7.64
C GLU A 56 -18.85 0.45 7.49
N GLU A 57 -19.57 -0.52 6.90
CA GLU A 57 -19.02 -1.86 6.66
C GLU A 57 -17.85 -1.83 5.64
N VAL A 58 -17.87 -0.89 4.68
CA VAL A 58 -16.80 -0.69 3.70
C VAL A 58 -15.60 -0.01 4.37
N SER A 59 -15.84 1.04 5.15
CA SER A 59 -14.78 1.74 5.89
C SER A 59 -14.08 0.79 6.88
N ALA A 60 -14.86 -0.02 7.61
CA ALA A 60 -14.35 -1.03 8.52
C ALA A 60 -13.51 -2.10 7.80
N LEU A 61 -13.94 -2.55 6.61
CA LEU A 61 -13.17 -3.48 5.81
C LEU A 61 -11.83 -2.87 5.35
N MET A 62 -11.83 -1.63 4.88
CA MET A 62 -10.61 -0.92 4.48
C MET A 62 -9.62 -0.78 5.65
N LYS A 63 -10.10 -0.40 6.84
CA LYS A 63 -9.28 -0.31 8.06
C LYS A 63 -8.60 -1.64 8.39
N ARG A 64 -9.32 -2.75 8.30
CA ARG A 64 -8.77 -4.11 8.56
C ARG A 64 -7.74 -4.53 7.51
N CYS A 65 -7.98 -4.23 6.23
CA CYS A 65 -7.01 -4.52 5.16
C CYS A 65 -5.69 -3.74 5.33
N TRP A 66 -5.74 -2.55 5.94
CA TRP A 66 -4.58 -1.70 6.18
C TRP A 66 -4.05 -1.76 7.62
N ALA A 67 -4.44 -2.78 8.39
CA ALA A 67 -3.93 -2.97 9.75
C ALA A 67 -2.39 -3.06 9.77
N GLU A 68 -1.77 -2.47 10.79
CA GLU A 68 -0.32 -2.47 10.91
C GLU A 68 0.21 -3.89 11.18
N ASP A 69 -0.43 -4.60 12.10
CA ASP A 69 -0.16 -6.02 12.36
C ASP A 69 -0.67 -6.88 11.18
N PRO A 70 0.19 -7.69 10.53
CA PRO A 70 -0.24 -8.64 9.52
C PRO A 70 -1.30 -9.65 10.01
N ALA A 71 -1.31 -10.00 11.30
CA ALA A 71 -2.25 -10.95 11.87
C ALA A 71 -3.69 -10.40 11.95
N ASP A 72 -3.83 -9.08 12.04
CA ASP A 72 -5.13 -8.40 12.06
C ASP A 72 -5.78 -8.27 10.67
N ARG A 73 -4.99 -8.49 9.61
CA ARG A 73 -5.46 -8.39 8.24
C ARG A 73 -6.31 -9.61 7.87
N PRO A 74 -7.44 -9.44 7.17
CA PRO A 74 -8.23 -10.56 6.71
C PRO A 74 -7.46 -11.36 5.66
N ASP A 75 -7.55 -12.68 5.73
CA ASP A 75 -7.13 -13.53 4.63
C ASP A 75 -8.02 -13.33 3.39
N PHE A 76 -7.57 -13.85 2.25
CA PHE A 76 -8.26 -13.70 0.98
C PHE A 76 -9.69 -14.28 0.98
N ASN A 77 -9.92 -15.40 1.67
CA ASN A 77 -11.24 -16.03 1.73
C ASN A 77 -12.22 -15.17 2.55
N SER A 78 -11.77 -14.67 3.69
CA SER A 78 -12.51 -13.76 4.58
C SER A 78 -12.84 -12.44 3.88
N LEU A 79 -11.87 -11.85 3.17
CA LEU A 79 -12.07 -10.65 2.36
C LEU A 79 -13.12 -10.88 1.26
N LYS A 80 -12.99 -11.99 0.51
CA LYS A 80 -13.93 -12.35 -0.57
C LYS A 80 -15.35 -12.54 -0.06
N ALA A 81 -15.52 -13.22 1.07
CA ALA A 81 -16.84 -13.41 1.70
C ALA A 81 -17.47 -12.07 2.09
N THR A 82 -16.67 -11.17 2.66
CA THR A 82 -17.13 -9.84 3.10
C THR A 82 -17.55 -8.97 1.92
N ILE A 83 -16.74 -8.90 0.86
CA ILE A 83 -17.07 -8.15 -0.37
C ILE A 83 -18.36 -8.67 -1.01
N ARG A 84 -18.58 -9.99 -1.03
CA ARG A 84 -19.83 -10.58 -1.56
C ARG A 84 -21.06 -10.19 -0.74
N LYS A 85 -20.91 -9.91 0.56
CA LYS A 85 -21.99 -9.44 1.42
C LYS A 85 -22.30 -7.96 1.15
N LEU A 86 -21.26 -7.14 0.97
CA LEU A 86 -21.38 -5.71 0.67
C LEU A 86 -22.02 -5.43 -0.70
N ASN A 87 -21.81 -6.30 -1.67
CA ASN A 87 -22.36 -6.16 -3.03
C ASN A 87 -23.79 -6.73 -3.19
N LYS A 88 -24.46 -7.11 -2.11
CA LYS A 88 -25.87 -7.53 -2.13
C LYS A 88 -26.80 -6.34 -1.91
#